data_AF-A0AA46W9T3-F1
#
_entry.id   AF-A0AA46W9T3-F1
#
_cell.length_a   1.000
_cell.length_b   1.000
_cell.length_c   1.000
_cell.angle_alpha   90.00
_cell.angle_beta   90.00
_cell.angle_gamma   90.00
#
_symmetry.space_group_name_H-M   'P 1'
#
loop_
_entity.id
_entity.type
_entity.pdbx_description
1 polymer ?
#
loop_
_entity_poly.entity_id
_entity_poly.type
_entity_poly.pdbx_seq_one_letter_code
_entity_poly.pdbx_strand_id
1 'polypeptide(L)'
;MITPEELTEGRILLIDKPLQWSSFQAVNKIKWAILKHYKLKKIKIGHAGTLDPLASGLLVICTGKFTKKITEIQDAVKTYTGTITVGATTPSYDKETEINAHYPTDHITPELIEQVRMQFIGELTQTPPVFSAIKKEGKRLYEFARDGKEIEVPQRTIYIYSFDIDASQFPKLHFEVVCSKGTYIRSLANDFGKALGSGGYLSALRRTKIGDFSVNDALTPDEFINIHIPKMQTKPIILTTVFERFIDKNKTTLNDHFARKESTLNTQNNRKKSINEVYEERERERLNKQQKQQHTSDLNIEAIFPRKKKKKTSGIKYEFRYFLSMFSNTDKAIILTLLILFGTIVTLMVIQLSSREKEIMIEMALTPDDLPYEPPKLEEQTEAPDLSQAMNAKLTTNAYNQADADLRHTENFKTLDEIMAERASQEMESAKEELVSNNKMSSNLVISDDNTLQKTTKISSDNKVNKNTLVKYALSGRTGNIPNPVFTCEKEGQVVIIITVDEAGRVIRTTLDKMNSTTNDDCLIENSLLYASRARFNAVTGKKEQTGTITYIFQSKR
;
A
#
# COMPACT_ATOMS: atom_id res chain seq x y z
N MET A 1 -2.57 -14.11 -25.65
CA MET A 1 -1.48 -13.52 -24.84
C MET A 1 -1.38 -12.03 -25.13
N ILE A 2 -1.00 -11.22 -24.15
CA ILE A 2 -0.95 -9.76 -24.27
C ILE A 2 0.48 -9.33 -24.62
N THR A 3 0.75 -8.66 -25.74
CA THR A 3 2.13 -8.29 -26.09
C THR A 3 2.65 -7.05 -25.34
N PRO A 4 3.98 -6.86 -25.23
CA PRO A 4 4.60 -5.63 -24.70
C PRO A 4 4.18 -4.36 -25.44
N GLU A 5 4.03 -4.44 -26.76
CA GLU A 5 3.65 -3.33 -27.63
C GLU A 5 2.24 -2.86 -27.26
N GLU A 6 1.28 -3.80 -27.18
CA GLU A 6 -0.10 -3.50 -26.80
C GLU A 6 -0.19 -2.92 -25.37
N LEU A 7 0.63 -3.40 -24.44
CA LEU A 7 0.72 -2.85 -23.09
C LEU A 7 1.27 -1.42 -23.05
N THR A 8 2.20 -1.11 -23.95
CA THR A 8 2.84 0.22 -24.06
C THR A 8 1.95 1.21 -24.80
N GLU A 9 1.29 0.78 -25.88
CA GLU A 9 0.24 1.53 -26.57
C GLU A 9 -0.94 1.82 -25.64
N GLY A 10 -1.26 0.87 -24.76
CA GLY A 10 -2.14 1.05 -23.61
C GLY A 10 -3.36 0.14 -23.67
N ARG A 11 -3.67 -0.46 -22.52
CA ARG A 11 -4.88 -1.26 -22.32
C ARG A 11 -5.60 -0.87 -21.05
N ILE A 12 -6.88 -1.22 -21.00
CA ILE A 12 -7.68 -1.31 -19.79
C ILE A 12 -7.70 -2.78 -19.36
N LEU A 13 -7.38 -3.04 -18.11
CA LEU A 13 -7.41 -4.36 -17.48
C LEU A 13 -8.47 -4.31 -16.38
N LEU A 14 -9.44 -5.20 -16.43
CA LEU A 14 -10.50 -5.31 -15.42
C LEU A 14 -10.07 -6.37 -14.41
N ILE A 15 -9.82 -5.95 -13.17
CA ILE A 15 -9.30 -6.84 -12.12
C ILE A 15 -10.30 -6.94 -10.98
N ASP A 16 -10.71 -8.16 -10.64
CA ASP A 16 -11.44 -8.42 -9.39
C ASP A 16 -10.44 -8.45 -8.25
N LYS A 17 -10.35 -7.34 -7.50
CA LYS A 17 -9.41 -7.20 -6.40
C LYS A 17 -9.86 -8.09 -5.24
N PRO A 18 -9.03 -9.05 -4.79
CA PRO A 18 -9.36 -9.88 -3.64
C PRO A 18 -9.45 -9.04 -2.36
N LEU A 19 -10.16 -9.57 -1.37
CA LEU A 19 -10.24 -9.00 -0.03
C LEU A 19 -8.84 -8.95 0.61
N GLN A 20 -8.64 -8.02 1.54
CA GLN A 20 -7.38 -7.76 2.29
C GLN A 20 -6.22 -7.22 1.44
N TRP A 21 -6.34 -7.17 0.12
CA TRP A 21 -5.34 -6.54 -0.73
C TRP A 21 -5.60 -5.05 -0.87
N SER A 22 -4.58 -4.22 -0.70
CA SER A 22 -4.63 -2.85 -1.18
C SER A 22 -4.70 -2.81 -2.72
N SER A 23 -5.30 -1.73 -3.25
CA SER A 23 -5.30 -1.50 -4.71
C SER A 23 -3.88 -1.46 -5.30
N PHE A 24 -2.92 -0.94 -4.54
CA PHE A 24 -1.51 -0.89 -4.97
C PHE A 24 -0.88 -2.29 -5.06
N GLN A 25 -1.18 -3.21 -4.12
CA GLN A 25 -0.70 -4.59 -4.19
C GLN A 25 -1.19 -5.30 -5.45
N ALA A 26 -2.47 -5.15 -5.81
CA ALA A 26 -3.01 -5.72 -7.05
C ALA A 26 -2.30 -5.18 -8.31
N VAL A 27 -2.12 -3.86 -8.39
CA VAL A 27 -1.36 -3.22 -9.49
C VAL A 27 0.09 -3.72 -9.52
N ASN A 28 0.76 -3.79 -8.37
CA ASN A 28 2.17 -4.17 -8.30
C ASN A 28 2.39 -5.65 -8.66
N LYS A 29 1.49 -6.54 -8.25
CA LYS A 29 1.50 -7.97 -8.62
C LYS A 29 1.46 -8.14 -10.14
N ILE A 30 0.52 -7.47 -10.82
CA ILE A 30 0.38 -7.50 -12.28
C ILE A 30 1.59 -6.87 -12.96
N LYS A 31 2.01 -5.68 -12.48
CA LYS A 31 3.19 -4.97 -12.99
C LYS A 31 4.43 -5.86 -12.95
N TRP A 32 4.68 -6.50 -11.81
CA TRP A 32 5.85 -7.35 -11.61
C TRP A 32 5.83 -8.57 -12.54
N ALA A 33 4.68 -9.21 -12.71
CA ALA A 33 4.54 -10.35 -13.62
C ALA A 33 4.86 -9.96 -15.07
N ILE A 34 4.32 -8.83 -15.54
CA ILE A 34 4.60 -8.28 -16.87
C ILE A 34 6.08 -7.99 -17.06
N LEU A 35 6.69 -7.24 -16.13
CA LEU A 35 8.11 -6.85 -16.22
C LEU A 35 9.02 -8.09 -16.27
N LYS A 36 8.74 -9.09 -15.43
CA LYS A 36 9.52 -10.32 -15.34
C LYS A 36 9.39 -11.18 -16.58
N HIS A 37 8.17 -11.38 -17.09
CA HIS A 37 7.91 -12.23 -18.25
C HIS A 37 8.56 -11.65 -19.52
N TYR A 38 8.36 -10.37 -19.79
CA TYR A 38 8.87 -9.71 -20.99
C TYR A 38 10.28 -9.11 -20.83
N LYS A 39 10.92 -9.29 -19.67
CA LYS A 39 12.25 -8.72 -19.34
C LYS A 39 12.34 -7.21 -19.60
N LEU A 40 11.26 -6.50 -19.30
CA LEU A 40 11.17 -5.05 -19.50
C LEU A 40 11.81 -4.32 -18.31
N LYS A 41 12.47 -3.19 -18.58
CA LYS A 41 13.02 -2.33 -17.51
C LYS A 41 11.92 -1.52 -16.79
N LYS A 42 10.90 -1.08 -17.54
CA LYS A 42 9.81 -0.25 -17.01
C LYS A 42 8.54 -0.42 -17.83
N ILE A 43 7.41 -0.24 -17.16
CA ILE A 43 6.08 -0.12 -17.77
C ILE A 43 5.27 0.88 -16.96
N LYS A 44 4.51 1.73 -17.66
CA LYS A 44 3.56 2.65 -17.02
C LYS A 44 2.26 1.89 -16.76
N ILE A 45 1.82 1.88 -15.50
CA ILE A 45 0.61 1.19 -15.05
C ILE A 45 0.03 1.94 -13.85
N GLY A 46 -1.30 2.04 -13.76
CA GLY A 46 -2.00 2.70 -12.65
C GLY A 46 -3.47 2.30 -12.62
N HIS A 47 -4.16 2.55 -11.52
CA HIS A 47 -5.57 2.18 -11.35
C HIS A 47 -6.50 3.40 -11.39
N ALA A 48 -7.74 3.21 -11.82
CA ALA A 48 -8.76 4.24 -11.98
C ALA A 48 -9.77 4.27 -10.82
N GLY A 49 -9.24 4.34 -9.59
CA GLY A 49 -10.05 4.47 -8.37
C GLY A 49 -9.59 3.48 -7.31
N THR A 50 -9.33 3.97 -6.11
CA THR A 50 -8.92 3.13 -4.98
C THR A 50 -10.10 2.31 -4.49
N LEU A 51 -9.82 1.07 -4.11
CA LEU A 51 -10.62 0.24 -3.20
C LEU A 51 -9.83 0.03 -1.91
N ASP A 52 -10.54 0.15 -0.79
CA ASP A 52 -10.01 -0.12 0.54
C ASP A 52 -9.59 -1.60 0.67
N PRO A 53 -8.65 -1.94 1.57
CA PRO A 53 -8.22 -3.31 1.77
C PRO A 53 -9.36 -4.26 2.11
N LEU A 54 -10.31 -3.82 2.96
CA LEU A 54 -11.49 -4.58 3.37
C LEU A 54 -12.66 -4.54 2.35
N ALA A 55 -12.43 -3.97 1.17
CA ALA A 55 -13.35 -4.06 0.04
C ALA A 55 -12.86 -5.10 -0.98
N SER A 56 -13.74 -5.66 -1.80
CA SER A 56 -13.39 -6.49 -2.96
C SER A 56 -13.98 -5.91 -4.25
N GLY A 57 -13.76 -6.57 -5.39
CA GLY A 57 -14.45 -6.25 -6.63
C GLY A 57 -13.62 -5.43 -7.61
N LEU A 58 -14.33 -4.79 -8.54
CA LEU A 58 -13.75 -4.23 -9.75
C LEU A 58 -12.73 -3.10 -9.47
N LEU A 59 -11.49 -3.36 -9.88
CA LEU A 59 -10.38 -2.42 -9.96
C LEU A 59 -9.95 -2.28 -11.42
N VAL A 60 -10.29 -1.15 -12.03
CA VAL A 60 -9.88 -0.85 -13.40
C VAL A 60 -8.43 -0.39 -13.41
N ILE A 61 -7.57 -1.07 -14.15
CA ILE A 61 -6.13 -0.78 -14.29
C ILE A 61 -5.84 -0.37 -15.73
N CYS A 62 -5.13 0.75 -15.90
CA CYS A 62 -4.67 1.21 -17.21
C CYS A 62 -3.17 1.01 -17.35
N THR A 63 -2.73 0.64 -18.56
CA THR A 63 -1.30 0.53 -18.92
C THR A 63 -0.92 1.59 -19.96
N GLY A 64 0.38 1.84 -20.13
CA GLY A 64 0.90 2.60 -21.28
C GLY A 64 0.26 3.97 -21.45
N LYS A 65 -0.13 4.31 -22.68
CA LYS A 65 -0.78 5.60 -22.99
C LYS A 65 -2.16 5.74 -22.33
N PHE A 66 -2.86 4.64 -22.06
CA PHE A 66 -4.20 4.64 -21.45
C PHE A 66 -4.20 5.09 -19.98
N THR A 67 -3.03 5.12 -19.33
CA THR A 67 -2.90 5.78 -18.02
C THR A 67 -3.33 7.26 -18.01
N LYS A 68 -3.39 7.91 -19.19
CA LYS A 68 -3.94 9.27 -19.34
C LYS A 68 -5.48 9.32 -19.21
N LYS A 69 -6.17 8.22 -19.44
CA LYS A 69 -7.64 8.09 -19.32
C LYS A 69 -8.11 7.79 -17.89
N ILE A 70 -7.19 7.62 -16.93
CA ILE A 70 -7.52 7.26 -15.54
C ILE A 70 -8.50 8.25 -14.91
N THR A 71 -8.32 9.55 -15.13
CA THR A 71 -9.18 10.58 -14.54
C THR A 71 -10.61 10.52 -15.06
N GLU A 72 -10.79 10.24 -16.36
CA GLU A 72 -12.10 10.05 -16.98
C GLU A 72 -12.85 8.86 -16.37
N ILE A 73 -12.16 7.71 -16.24
CA ILE A 73 -12.74 6.50 -15.64
C ILE A 73 -13.03 6.70 -14.14
N GLN A 74 -12.18 7.45 -13.43
CA GLN A 74 -12.40 7.79 -12.02
C GLN A 74 -13.64 8.65 -11.82
N ASP A 75 -14.01 9.46 -12.80
CA ASP A 75 -15.15 10.35 -12.73
C ASP A 75 -16.49 9.64 -13.02
N ALA A 76 -16.45 8.43 -13.58
CA ALA A 76 -17.64 7.63 -13.88
C ALA A 76 -18.42 7.20 -12.61
N VAL A 77 -19.71 6.96 -12.79
CA VAL A 77 -20.62 6.40 -11.78
C VAL A 77 -20.13 5.03 -11.31
N LYS A 78 -20.37 4.70 -10.04
CA LYS A 78 -19.91 3.43 -9.44
C LYS A 78 -21.08 2.73 -8.77
N THR A 79 -21.09 1.41 -8.89
CA THR A 79 -22.07 0.56 -8.19
C THR A 79 -21.33 -0.28 -7.16
N TYR A 80 -21.87 -0.32 -5.95
CA TYR A 80 -21.37 -1.12 -4.85
C TYR A 80 -22.47 -1.98 -4.28
N THR A 81 -22.10 -3.17 -3.82
CA THR A 81 -22.92 -3.99 -2.95
C THR A 81 -22.18 -4.20 -1.63
N GLY A 82 -22.91 -4.49 -0.57
CA GLY A 82 -22.28 -4.71 0.72
C GLY A 82 -23.27 -4.92 1.85
N THR A 83 -22.74 -4.81 3.06
CA THR A 83 -23.51 -4.98 4.29
C THR A 83 -23.18 -3.86 5.27
N ILE A 84 -24.21 -3.18 5.77
CA ILE A 84 -24.15 -2.26 6.90
C ILE A 84 -24.56 -3.05 8.14
N THR A 85 -23.73 -3.06 9.18
CA THR A 85 -24.13 -3.60 10.49
C THR A 85 -24.61 -2.45 11.36
N VAL A 86 -25.85 -2.54 11.85
CA VAL A 86 -26.50 -1.54 12.72
C VAL A 86 -26.37 -1.95 14.18
N GLY A 87 -26.43 -0.99 15.11
CA GLY A 87 -26.36 -1.24 16.56
C GLY A 87 -24.97 -1.06 17.16
N ALA A 88 -23.98 -0.66 16.35
CA ALA A 88 -22.64 -0.36 16.80
C ALA A 88 -21.93 0.61 15.86
N THR A 89 -20.88 1.27 16.34
CA THR A 89 -19.98 2.10 15.53
C THR A 89 -18.52 1.67 15.72
N THR A 90 -17.69 2.07 14.77
CA THR A 90 -16.24 1.82 14.74
C THR A 90 -15.54 3.11 14.31
N PRO A 91 -14.37 3.49 14.86
CA PRO A 91 -13.65 4.71 14.45
C PRO A 91 -13.31 4.81 12.95
N SER A 92 -13.05 3.68 12.30
CA SER A 92 -12.75 3.59 10.85
C SER A 92 -13.98 3.55 9.93
N TYR A 93 -15.17 3.49 10.52
CA TYR A 93 -16.47 3.22 9.87
C TYR A 93 -16.52 1.90 9.08
N ASP A 94 -15.58 0.99 9.32
CA ASP A 94 -15.56 -0.38 8.84
C ASP A 94 -14.94 -1.32 9.88
N LYS A 95 -14.60 -2.55 9.48
CA LYS A 95 -13.99 -3.56 10.36
C LYS A 95 -12.49 -3.41 10.60
N GLU A 96 -11.84 -2.32 10.17
CA GLU A 96 -10.40 -2.12 10.40
C GLU A 96 -10.09 -1.86 11.88
N THR A 97 -11.03 -1.26 12.61
CA THR A 97 -10.92 -0.96 14.05
C THR A 97 -12.00 -1.67 14.85
N GLU A 98 -11.73 -1.89 16.13
CA GLU A 98 -12.74 -2.43 17.05
C GLU A 98 -13.94 -1.50 17.24
N ILE A 99 -15.03 -2.08 17.72
CA ILE A 99 -16.26 -1.34 18.04
C ILE A 99 -15.99 -0.39 19.20
N ASN A 100 -16.38 0.87 19.05
CA ASN A 100 -16.22 1.88 20.10
C ASN A 100 -17.52 2.24 20.84
N ALA A 101 -18.69 1.91 20.28
CA ALA A 101 -19.97 2.09 20.94
C ALA A 101 -21.02 1.09 20.45
N HIS A 102 -21.98 0.76 21.32
CA HIS A 102 -23.14 -0.07 21.02
C HIS A 102 -24.43 0.72 21.27
N TYR A 103 -25.49 0.38 20.55
CA TYR A 103 -26.78 1.07 20.59
C TYR A 103 -27.93 0.06 20.53
N PRO A 104 -29.09 0.36 21.15
CA PRO A 104 -30.28 -0.48 21.02
C PRO A 104 -30.75 -0.50 19.57
N THR A 105 -31.38 -1.62 19.17
CA THR A 105 -31.89 -1.81 17.80
C THR A 105 -33.36 -2.19 17.73
N ASP A 106 -34.00 -2.43 18.88
CA ASP A 106 -35.39 -2.92 18.97
C ASP A 106 -36.42 -1.94 18.38
N HIS A 107 -36.10 -0.65 18.32
CA HIS A 107 -36.96 0.38 17.74
C HIS A 107 -36.91 0.44 16.20
N ILE A 108 -36.02 -0.32 15.56
CA ILE A 108 -35.84 -0.26 14.10
C ILE A 108 -36.83 -1.21 13.43
N THR A 109 -37.79 -0.64 12.73
CA THR A 109 -38.75 -1.39 11.90
C THR A 109 -38.40 -1.29 10.41
N PRO A 110 -38.89 -2.21 9.56
CA PRO A 110 -38.73 -2.11 8.11
C PRO A 110 -39.20 -0.77 7.53
N GLU A 111 -40.29 -0.21 8.07
CA GLU A 111 -40.84 1.09 7.66
C GLU A 111 -39.88 2.23 8.00
N LEU A 112 -39.23 2.18 9.17
CA LEU A 112 -38.22 3.17 9.54
C LEU A 112 -37.00 3.09 8.61
N ILE A 113 -36.55 1.88 8.28
CA ILE A 113 -35.44 1.66 7.36
C ILE A 113 -35.75 2.29 6.00
N GLU A 114 -36.96 2.07 5.48
CA GLU A 114 -37.40 2.62 4.21
C GLU A 114 -37.52 4.16 4.25
N GLN A 115 -38.10 4.71 5.32
CA GLN A 115 -38.19 6.16 5.53
C GLN A 115 -36.81 6.82 5.57
N VAL A 116 -35.84 6.20 6.26
CA VAL A 116 -34.47 6.70 6.32
C VAL A 116 -33.79 6.55 4.97
N ARG A 117 -33.92 5.42 4.28
CA ARG A 117 -33.36 5.16 2.94
C ARG A 117 -33.71 6.25 1.94
N MET A 118 -34.96 6.70 1.91
CA MET A 118 -35.41 7.75 1.00
C MET A 118 -34.68 9.09 1.19
N GLN A 119 -34.18 9.39 2.39
CA GLN A 119 -33.41 10.62 2.68
C GLN A 119 -32.02 10.60 2.05
N PHE A 120 -31.52 9.41 1.69
CA PHE A 120 -30.18 9.24 1.10
C PHE A 120 -30.19 9.20 -0.42
N ILE A 121 -31.34 9.35 -1.09
CA ILE A 121 -31.42 9.43 -2.55
C ILE A 121 -31.27 10.88 -3.00
N GLY A 122 -30.45 11.13 -4.02
CA GLY A 122 -30.21 12.45 -4.59
C GLY A 122 -28.90 13.09 -4.12
N GLU A 123 -28.87 14.42 -4.08
CA GLU A 123 -27.70 15.20 -3.72
C GLU A 123 -27.54 15.24 -2.18
N LEU A 124 -26.35 14.87 -1.69
CA LEU A 124 -26.01 14.86 -0.28
C LEU A 124 -24.67 15.54 -0.02
N THR A 125 -24.52 16.10 1.17
CA THR A 125 -23.23 16.56 1.68
C THR A 125 -22.64 15.50 2.60
N GLN A 126 -21.48 14.96 2.22
CA GLN A 126 -20.81 13.90 2.97
C GLN A 126 -19.48 14.39 3.52
N THR A 127 -19.20 14.05 4.79
CA THR A 127 -17.87 14.14 5.38
C THR A 127 -17.10 12.84 5.11
N PRO A 128 -15.99 12.88 4.36
CA PRO A 128 -15.13 11.72 4.17
C PRO A 128 -14.64 11.13 5.52
N PRO A 129 -14.34 9.82 5.60
CA PRO A 129 -13.76 9.25 6.79
C PRO A 129 -12.34 9.79 7.00
N VAL A 130 -11.93 9.91 8.26
CA VAL A 130 -10.56 10.34 8.62
C VAL A 130 -9.52 9.39 8.00
N PHE A 131 -9.83 8.09 7.93
CA PHE A 131 -9.04 7.06 7.23
C PHE A 131 -9.26 7.09 5.71
N SER A 132 -8.99 8.23 5.07
CA SER A 132 -9.10 8.38 3.62
C SER A 132 -7.80 8.85 2.97
N ALA A 133 -7.70 8.60 1.67
CA ALA A 133 -6.56 9.05 0.86
C ALA A 133 -6.61 10.56 0.54
N ILE A 134 -7.49 11.36 1.13
CA ILE A 134 -7.50 12.81 0.88
C ILE A 134 -6.20 13.42 1.44
N LYS A 135 -5.67 14.45 0.79
CA LYS A 135 -4.50 15.16 1.31
C LYS A 135 -4.92 16.45 2.00
N LYS A 136 -4.43 16.66 3.22
CA LYS A 136 -4.43 17.95 3.92
C LYS A 136 -2.98 18.34 4.19
N GLU A 137 -2.60 19.56 3.83
CA GLU A 137 -1.21 20.06 4.00
C GLU A 137 -0.11 19.17 3.36
N GLY A 138 -0.47 18.43 2.31
CA GLY A 138 0.45 17.57 1.56
C GLY A 138 0.66 16.15 2.12
N LYS A 139 0.16 15.85 3.33
CA LYS A 139 0.07 14.50 3.92
C LYS A 139 -1.33 13.91 3.73
N ARG A 140 -1.47 12.59 3.78
CA ARG A 140 -2.79 11.92 3.63
C ARG A 140 -3.54 11.92 4.96
N LEU A 141 -4.88 12.02 4.95
CA LEU A 141 -5.69 12.07 6.18
C LEU A 141 -5.48 10.84 7.08
N TYR A 142 -5.35 9.64 6.49
CA TYR A 142 -5.06 8.43 7.28
C TYR A 142 -3.71 8.47 8.02
N GLU A 143 -2.73 9.27 7.55
CA GLU A 143 -1.43 9.40 8.23
C GLU A 143 -1.61 10.15 9.55
N PHE A 144 -2.43 11.21 9.54
CA PHE A 144 -2.72 11.99 10.73
C PHE A 144 -3.62 11.24 11.73
N ALA A 145 -4.55 10.43 11.24
CA ALA A 145 -5.40 9.58 12.08
C ALA A 145 -4.56 8.60 12.93
N ARG A 146 -3.50 8.04 12.34
CA ARG A 146 -2.56 7.15 13.04
C ARG A 146 -1.68 7.89 14.04
N ASP A 147 -1.39 9.16 13.79
CA ASP A 147 -0.65 10.03 14.70
C ASP A 147 -1.54 10.57 15.85
N GLY A 148 -2.82 10.18 15.91
CA GLY A 148 -3.77 10.59 16.96
C GLY A 148 -4.21 12.05 16.88
N LYS A 149 -4.02 12.72 15.73
CA LYS A 149 -4.36 14.14 15.57
C LYS A 149 -5.78 14.31 15.04
N GLU A 150 -6.61 15.07 15.74
CA GLU A 150 -7.90 15.50 15.22
C GLU A 150 -7.72 16.44 14.02
N ILE A 151 -8.41 16.11 12.93
CA ILE A 151 -8.35 16.90 11.71
C ILE A 151 -9.76 17.18 11.22
N GLU A 152 -10.02 18.46 11.02
CA GLU A 152 -11.19 18.92 10.28
C GLU A 152 -11.12 18.42 8.83
N VAL A 153 -12.10 17.59 8.46
CA VAL A 153 -12.21 16.98 7.13
C VAL A 153 -13.20 17.80 6.30
N PRO A 154 -12.80 18.33 5.12
CA PRO A 154 -13.70 19.12 4.29
C PRO A 154 -14.85 18.26 3.76
N GLN A 155 -16.06 18.78 3.89
CA GLN A 155 -17.27 18.19 3.32
C GLN A 155 -17.26 18.21 1.80
N ARG A 156 -17.99 17.27 1.19
CA ARG A 156 -18.11 17.16 -0.27
C ARG A 156 -19.52 16.83 -0.67
N THR A 157 -19.99 17.48 -1.72
CA THR A 157 -21.23 17.11 -2.41
C THR A 157 -21.04 15.81 -3.16
N ILE A 158 -21.95 14.87 -2.93
CA ILE A 158 -22.05 13.58 -3.61
C ILE A 158 -23.47 13.42 -4.15
N TYR A 159 -23.67 12.43 -5.00
CA TYR A 159 -24.99 12.09 -5.51
C TYR A 159 -25.22 10.59 -5.42
N ILE A 160 -26.34 10.17 -4.86
CA ILE A 160 -26.79 8.79 -4.80
C ILE A 160 -27.95 8.63 -5.78
N TYR A 161 -27.71 7.86 -6.85
CA TYR A 161 -28.69 7.64 -7.92
C TYR A 161 -29.73 6.58 -7.53
N SER A 162 -29.29 5.52 -6.86
CA SER A 162 -30.14 4.50 -6.27
C SER A 162 -29.48 3.94 -5.02
N PHE A 163 -30.30 3.49 -4.08
CA PHE A 163 -29.87 2.85 -2.85
C PHE A 163 -30.95 1.88 -2.41
N ASP A 164 -30.72 0.60 -2.68
CA ASP A 164 -31.63 -0.49 -2.34
C ASP A 164 -31.10 -1.19 -1.10
N ILE A 165 -32.00 -1.54 -0.17
CA ILE A 165 -31.64 -2.15 1.11
C ILE A 165 -32.53 -3.37 1.35
N ASP A 166 -31.91 -4.47 1.76
CA ASP A 166 -32.56 -5.67 2.27
C ASP A 166 -32.24 -5.84 3.77
N ALA A 167 -33.28 -5.84 4.58
CA ALA A 167 -33.22 -5.99 6.03
C ALA A 167 -33.55 -7.42 6.51
N SER A 168 -33.67 -8.40 5.62
CA SER A 168 -34.02 -9.80 5.94
C SER A 168 -33.09 -10.47 6.96
N GLN A 169 -31.85 -9.98 7.09
CA GLN A 169 -30.83 -10.48 8.03
C GLN A 169 -30.47 -9.48 9.12
N PHE A 170 -31.44 -8.67 9.57
CA PHE A 170 -31.25 -7.70 10.64
C PHE A 170 -30.50 -8.28 11.86
N PRO A 171 -29.51 -7.58 12.46
CA PRO A 171 -29.12 -6.16 12.27
C PRO A 171 -28.14 -5.91 11.11
N LYS A 172 -27.99 -6.86 10.19
CA LYS A 172 -27.21 -6.68 8.96
C LYS A 172 -28.15 -6.26 7.82
N LEU A 173 -27.89 -5.08 7.28
CA LEU A 173 -28.59 -4.54 6.14
C LEU A 173 -27.75 -4.75 4.88
N HIS A 174 -28.20 -5.62 4.00
CA HIS A 174 -27.56 -5.79 2.69
C HIS A 174 -28.00 -4.66 1.78
N PHE A 175 -27.11 -4.18 0.93
CA PHE A 175 -27.44 -3.08 0.04
C PHE A 175 -26.82 -3.21 -1.35
N GLU A 176 -27.45 -2.52 -2.30
CA GLU A 176 -26.86 -2.10 -3.55
C GLU A 176 -27.00 -0.58 -3.67
N VAL A 177 -25.93 0.11 -4.06
CA VAL A 177 -25.92 1.57 -4.19
C VAL A 177 -25.21 1.99 -5.46
N VAL A 178 -25.83 2.91 -6.20
CA VAL A 178 -25.26 3.57 -7.37
C VAL A 178 -24.96 5.01 -7.01
N CYS A 179 -23.69 5.40 -7.07
CA CYS A 179 -23.25 6.71 -6.58
C CYS A 179 -22.28 7.41 -7.54
N SER A 180 -22.19 8.72 -7.38
CA SER A 180 -21.23 9.55 -8.11
C SER A 180 -19.79 9.34 -7.61
N LYS A 181 -18.83 10.04 -8.23
CA LYS A 181 -17.43 9.97 -7.83
C LYS A 181 -17.21 10.58 -6.45
N GLY A 182 -16.24 10.03 -5.72
CA GLY A 182 -15.83 10.58 -4.43
C GLY A 182 -16.75 10.24 -3.25
N THR A 183 -17.85 9.51 -3.47
CA THR A 183 -18.66 8.92 -2.41
C THR A 183 -17.88 7.88 -1.62
N TYR A 184 -17.87 8.05 -0.29
CA TYR A 184 -17.32 7.10 0.67
C TYR A 184 -18.45 6.23 1.22
N ILE A 185 -18.48 4.96 0.83
CA ILE A 185 -19.51 4.01 1.29
C ILE A 185 -19.41 3.75 2.81
N ARG A 186 -18.21 3.88 3.39
CA ARG A 186 -18.00 3.84 4.85
C ARG A 186 -18.72 4.97 5.57
N SER A 187 -18.60 6.20 5.09
CA SER A 187 -19.36 7.33 5.62
C SER A 187 -20.86 7.13 5.42
N LEU A 188 -21.28 6.65 4.25
CA LEU A 188 -22.70 6.33 3.98
C LEU A 188 -23.25 5.35 5.02
N ALA A 189 -22.54 4.26 5.33
CA ALA A 189 -22.94 3.28 6.33
C ALA A 189 -23.09 3.89 7.74
N ASN A 190 -22.13 4.71 8.15
CA ASN A 190 -22.15 5.40 9.44
C ASN A 190 -23.27 6.43 9.53
N ASP A 191 -23.46 7.24 8.49
CA ASP A 191 -24.49 8.28 8.45
C ASP A 191 -25.88 7.66 8.39
N PHE A 192 -26.06 6.54 7.66
CA PHE A 192 -27.29 5.76 7.64
C PHE A 192 -27.64 5.21 9.03
N GLY A 193 -26.67 4.60 9.73
CA GLY A 193 -26.86 4.11 11.08
C GLY A 193 -27.17 5.22 12.11
N LYS A 194 -26.57 6.41 11.95
CA LYS A 194 -26.93 7.59 12.75
C LYS A 194 -28.36 8.04 12.51
N ALA A 195 -28.81 8.06 11.24
CA ALA A 195 -30.18 8.43 10.90
C ALA A 195 -31.22 7.43 11.44
N LEU A 196 -30.85 6.16 11.61
CA LEU A 196 -31.65 5.14 12.32
C LEU A 196 -31.64 5.29 13.86
N GLY A 197 -30.78 6.14 14.42
CA GLY A 197 -30.62 6.31 15.87
C GLY A 197 -29.87 5.17 16.57
N SER A 198 -29.20 4.28 15.83
CA SER A 198 -28.50 3.10 16.40
C SER A 198 -27.05 2.94 15.96
N GLY A 199 -26.50 3.95 15.28
CA GLY A 199 -25.17 3.85 14.69
C GLY A 199 -25.07 2.76 13.62
N GLY A 200 -23.96 2.75 12.91
CA GLY A 200 -23.70 1.72 11.92
C GLY A 200 -22.27 1.77 11.40
N TYR A 201 -21.80 0.65 10.88
CA TYR A 201 -20.51 0.56 10.20
C TYR A 201 -20.57 -0.40 9.02
N LEU A 202 -19.65 -0.23 8.08
CA LEU A 202 -19.59 -1.05 6.87
C LEU A 202 -18.88 -2.38 7.18
N SER A 203 -19.63 -3.49 7.12
CA SER A 203 -19.13 -4.81 7.50
C SER A 203 -18.69 -5.68 6.33
N ALA A 204 -19.14 -5.35 5.11
CA ALA A 204 -18.67 -5.92 3.86
C ALA A 204 -18.85 -4.90 2.72
N LEU A 205 -17.93 -4.89 1.76
CA LEU A 205 -18.02 -4.02 0.58
C LEU A 205 -17.47 -4.71 -0.67
N ARG A 206 -18.20 -4.61 -1.78
CA ARG A 206 -17.79 -5.06 -3.10
C ARG A 206 -18.17 -4.02 -4.15
N ARG A 207 -17.21 -3.57 -4.95
CA ARG A 207 -17.52 -2.73 -6.12
C ARG A 207 -17.84 -3.60 -7.32
N THR A 208 -19.06 -3.50 -7.83
CA THR A 208 -19.53 -4.33 -8.95
C THR A 208 -19.37 -3.65 -10.29
N LYS A 209 -19.43 -2.31 -10.36
CA LYS A 209 -19.32 -1.55 -11.62
C LYS A 209 -18.57 -0.22 -11.49
N ILE A 210 -17.98 0.23 -12.59
CA ILE A 210 -17.46 1.60 -12.81
C ILE A 210 -17.83 2.01 -14.24
N GLY A 211 -18.79 2.91 -14.41
CA GLY A 211 -19.36 3.24 -15.72
C GLY A 211 -19.81 1.96 -16.43
N ASP A 212 -19.33 1.77 -17.66
CA ASP A 212 -19.65 0.60 -18.49
C ASP A 212 -18.87 -0.68 -18.12
N PHE A 213 -17.91 -0.59 -17.19
CA PHE A 213 -17.11 -1.75 -16.77
C PHE A 213 -17.80 -2.52 -15.65
N SER A 214 -17.86 -3.84 -15.79
CA SER A 214 -18.44 -4.77 -14.81
C SER A 214 -17.39 -5.68 -14.18
N VAL A 215 -17.61 -6.06 -12.92
CA VAL A 215 -16.79 -7.06 -12.21
C VAL A 215 -16.95 -8.46 -12.82
N ASN A 216 -18.07 -8.73 -13.50
CA ASN A 216 -18.31 -10.02 -14.15
C ASN A 216 -17.37 -10.26 -15.34
N ASP A 217 -16.82 -9.20 -15.91
CA ASP A 217 -15.81 -9.25 -16.98
C ASP A 217 -14.37 -9.21 -16.44
N ALA A 218 -14.22 -9.15 -15.11
CA ALA A 218 -12.94 -8.97 -14.46
C ALA A 218 -12.31 -10.32 -14.09
N LEU A 219 -10.98 -10.35 -14.10
CA LEU A 219 -10.19 -11.50 -13.66
C LEU A 219 -9.55 -11.18 -12.32
N THR A 220 -9.37 -12.18 -11.45
CA THR A 220 -8.49 -12.00 -10.30
C THR A 220 -7.05 -11.73 -10.77
N PRO A 221 -6.17 -11.11 -9.93
CA PRO A 221 -4.78 -10.86 -10.32
C PRO A 221 -4.03 -12.13 -10.76
N ASP A 222 -4.30 -13.27 -10.12
CA ASP A 222 -3.63 -14.53 -10.44
C ASP A 222 -4.19 -15.16 -11.73
N GLU A 223 -5.50 -15.13 -11.96
CA GLU A 223 -6.11 -15.55 -13.24
C GLU A 223 -5.60 -14.72 -14.40
N PHE A 224 -5.56 -13.38 -14.24
CA PHE A 224 -5.02 -12.48 -15.25
C PHE A 224 -3.59 -12.88 -15.64
N ILE A 225 -2.73 -13.14 -14.64
CA ILE A 225 -1.36 -13.56 -14.87
C ILE A 225 -1.31 -14.91 -15.58
N ASN A 226 -2.10 -15.89 -15.13
CA ASN A 226 -2.09 -17.23 -15.70
C ASN A 226 -2.56 -17.25 -17.17
N ILE A 227 -3.60 -16.49 -17.50
CA ILE A 227 -4.20 -16.43 -18.84
C ILE A 227 -3.34 -15.60 -19.80
N HIS A 228 -2.91 -14.41 -19.37
CA HIS A 228 -2.31 -13.43 -20.27
C HIS A 228 -0.79 -13.36 -20.22
N ILE A 229 -0.18 -13.74 -19.09
CA ILE A 229 1.26 -13.69 -18.81
C ILE A 229 1.77 -15.08 -18.37
N PRO A 230 1.52 -16.15 -19.16
CA PRO A 230 1.91 -17.50 -18.74
C PRO A 230 3.43 -17.57 -18.53
N LYS A 231 3.87 -18.36 -17.54
CA LYS A 231 5.30 -18.54 -17.29
C LYS A 231 5.99 -18.99 -18.59
N MET A 232 7.20 -18.49 -18.85
CA MET A 232 8.12 -19.28 -19.68
C MET A 232 8.11 -20.68 -19.08
N GLN A 233 7.82 -21.71 -19.87
CA GLN A 233 8.09 -23.08 -19.47
C GLN A 233 9.56 -23.10 -19.06
N THR A 234 9.83 -22.97 -17.77
CA THR A 234 11.02 -23.58 -17.21
C THR A 234 10.75 -25.04 -17.51
N LYS A 235 11.42 -25.59 -18.54
CA LYS A 235 11.52 -27.05 -18.65
C LYS A 235 11.77 -27.51 -17.23
N PRO A 236 10.89 -28.35 -16.63
CA PRO A 236 11.19 -28.88 -15.33
C PRO A 236 12.62 -29.38 -15.44
N ILE A 237 13.49 -28.93 -14.54
CA ILE A 237 14.76 -29.64 -14.35
C ILE A 237 14.28 -30.97 -13.81
N ILE A 238 14.01 -31.90 -14.72
CA ILE A 238 13.69 -33.27 -14.44
C ILE A 238 14.92 -33.73 -13.65
N LEU A 239 14.78 -33.87 -12.33
CA LEU A 239 15.89 -34.28 -11.46
C LEU A 239 16.49 -35.60 -11.96
N THR A 240 15.71 -36.37 -12.71
CA THR A 240 16.12 -37.58 -13.44
C THR A 240 17.26 -37.32 -14.44
N THR A 241 17.41 -36.17 -15.09
CA THR A 241 18.59 -35.96 -15.99
C THR A 241 19.89 -35.72 -15.22
N VAL A 242 19.81 -35.27 -13.96
CA VAL A 242 20.98 -35.15 -13.08
C VAL A 242 21.22 -36.48 -12.36
N PHE A 243 20.15 -37.18 -11.96
CA PHE A 243 20.22 -38.48 -11.30
C PHE A 243 20.68 -39.59 -12.25
N GLU A 244 20.18 -39.67 -13.49
CA GLU A 244 20.66 -40.60 -14.52
C GLU A 244 22.13 -40.34 -14.87
N ARG A 245 22.54 -39.07 -15.02
CA ARG A 245 23.96 -38.72 -15.20
C ARG A 245 24.85 -39.04 -14.00
N PHE A 246 24.28 -39.13 -12.80
CA PHE A 246 25.00 -39.49 -11.58
C PHE A 246 25.07 -41.01 -11.41
N ILE A 247 24.00 -41.73 -11.76
CA ILE A 247 23.94 -43.20 -11.75
C ILE A 247 24.82 -43.79 -12.86
N ASP A 248 24.91 -43.19 -14.04
CA ASP A 248 25.80 -43.65 -15.12
C ASP A 248 27.29 -43.51 -14.77
N LYS A 249 27.64 -42.63 -13.82
CA LYS A 249 29.00 -42.49 -13.29
C LYS A 249 29.35 -43.48 -12.19
N ASN A 250 28.34 -44.09 -11.55
CA ASN A 250 28.52 -44.96 -10.38
C ASN A 250 28.04 -46.40 -10.60
N LYS A 251 27.73 -46.82 -11.85
CA LYS A 251 27.68 -48.24 -12.21
C LYS A 251 29.10 -48.82 -12.37
N THR A 252 29.84 -48.84 -11.27
CA THR A 252 30.78 -49.92 -10.99
C THR A 252 30.14 -50.76 -9.92
N THR A 253 29.62 -51.91 -10.30
CA THR A 253 29.05 -52.85 -9.33
C THR A 253 30.19 -53.49 -8.54
N LEU A 254 29.93 -53.94 -7.31
CA LEU A 254 30.91 -54.63 -6.47
C LEU A 254 31.59 -55.81 -7.20
N ASN A 255 30.93 -56.37 -8.22
CA ASN A 255 31.44 -57.42 -9.10
C ASN A 255 32.57 -56.96 -10.05
N ASP A 256 32.63 -55.68 -10.42
CA ASP A 256 33.72 -55.12 -11.24
C ASP A 256 35.05 -55.04 -10.46
N HIS A 257 34.97 -55.03 -9.13
CA HIS A 257 36.15 -55.01 -8.27
C HIS A 257 36.79 -56.40 -8.11
N PHE A 258 36.01 -57.47 -8.24
CA PHE A 258 36.49 -58.86 -8.23
C PHE A 258 37.03 -59.30 -9.61
N ALA A 259 36.46 -58.82 -10.72
CA ALA A 259 36.96 -59.12 -12.07
C ALA A 259 38.35 -58.49 -12.37
N ARG A 260 38.73 -57.40 -11.69
CA ARG A 260 40.07 -56.81 -11.80
C ARG A 260 41.16 -57.58 -11.06
N LYS A 261 40.79 -58.49 -10.15
CA LYS A 261 41.75 -59.30 -9.39
C LYS A 261 42.12 -60.61 -10.11
N GLU A 262 41.30 -61.08 -11.04
CA GLU A 262 41.63 -62.22 -11.92
C GLU A 262 42.39 -61.81 -13.19
N SER A 263 42.18 -60.59 -13.72
CA SER A 263 42.95 -60.11 -14.89
C SER A 263 44.38 -59.67 -14.57
N THR A 264 44.70 -59.45 -13.29
CA THR A 264 46.05 -59.10 -12.82
C THR A 264 46.97 -60.30 -12.57
N LEU A 265 46.46 -61.54 -12.61
CA LEU A 265 47.29 -62.75 -12.61
C LEU A 265 47.49 -63.37 -14.00
N ASN A 266 46.64 -63.06 -14.99
CA ASN A 266 46.73 -63.63 -16.34
C ASN A 266 47.36 -62.69 -17.39
N THR A 267 47.86 -61.51 -16.98
CA THR A 267 48.61 -60.58 -17.85
C THR A 267 50.12 -60.59 -17.54
N GLN A 268 50.64 -61.72 -17.04
CA GLN A 268 52.09 -61.98 -16.97
C GLN A 268 52.58 -63.04 -17.97
N ASN A 269 51.69 -63.65 -18.77
CA ASN A 269 52.06 -64.52 -19.87
C ASN A 269 51.30 -64.11 -21.14
N ASN A 270 52.02 -63.53 -22.10
CA ASN A 270 51.66 -63.26 -23.52
C ASN A 270 51.67 -61.79 -23.96
N ARG A 271 52.86 -61.17 -24.06
CA ARG A 271 53.15 -60.16 -25.09
C ARG A 271 54.63 -60.21 -25.52
N LYS A 272 54.92 -60.99 -26.56
CA LYS A 272 55.96 -60.68 -27.55
C LYS A 272 55.25 -60.53 -28.89
N LYS A 273 55.07 -59.30 -29.37
CA LYS A 273 54.74 -59.03 -30.78
C LYS A 273 56.05 -58.73 -31.51
N SER A 274 56.22 -59.29 -32.70
CA SER A 274 57.47 -59.19 -33.47
C SER A 274 57.57 -57.84 -34.19
N ILE A 275 58.81 -57.44 -34.49
CA ILE A 275 59.19 -56.16 -35.11
C ILE A 275 58.52 -55.95 -36.49
N ASN A 276 58.08 -57.01 -37.17
CA ASN A 276 57.45 -56.90 -38.50
C ASN A 276 56.02 -56.34 -38.46
N GLU A 277 55.24 -56.56 -37.38
CA GLU A 277 53.88 -55.99 -37.27
C GLU A 277 53.91 -54.46 -37.10
N VAL A 278 54.98 -53.92 -36.52
CA VAL A 278 55.16 -52.47 -36.29
C VAL A 278 55.56 -51.73 -37.58
N TYR A 279 56.21 -52.41 -38.52
CA TYR A 279 56.60 -51.82 -39.81
C TYR A 279 55.40 -51.71 -40.78
N GLU A 280 54.50 -52.69 -40.80
CA GLU A 280 53.31 -52.67 -41.67
C GLU A 280 52.25 -51.63 -41.25
N GLU A 281 52.24 -51.24 -39.97
CA GLU A 281 51.31 -50.25 -39.44
C GLU A 281 51.74 -48.81 -39.81
N ARG A 282 53.06 -48.54 -39.86
CA ARG A 282 53.63 -47.23 -40.26
C ARG A 282 53.51 -46.92 -41.74
N GLU A 283 53.56 -47.93 -42.62
CA GLU A 283 53.37 -47.74 -44.06
C GLU A 283 51.90 -47.41 -44.40
N ARG A 284 50.94 -47.98 -43.68
CA ARG A 284 49.50 -47.65 -43.82
C ARG A 284 49.18 -46.19 -43.41
N GLU A 285 49.87 -45.66 -42.41
CA GLU A 285 49.71 -44.26 -42.00
C GLU A 285 50.30 -43.25 -43.01
N ARG A 286 51.29 -43.65 -43.81
CA ARG A 286 51.91 -42.80 -44.85
C ARG A 286 51.04 -42.67 -46.09
N LEU A 287 50.42 -43.77 -46.55
CA LEU A 287 49.50 -43.77 -47.69
C LEU A 287 48.22 -42.95 -47.44
N ASN A 288 47.69 -42.97 -46.22
CA ASN A 288 46.49 -42.19 -45.85
C ASN A 288 46.74 -40.68 -45.77
N LYS A 289 47.99 -40.24 -45.59
CA LYS A 289 48.36 -38.81 -45.58
C LYS A 289 48.47 -38.21 -46.99
N GLN A 290 48.76 -39.03 -48.02
CA GLN A 290 48.85 -38.56 -49.41
C GLN A 290 47.47 -38.41 -50.09
N GLN A 291 46.45 -39.19 -49.70
CA GLN A 291 45.09 -39.03 -50.25
C GLN A 291 44.35 -37.77 -49.79
N LYS A 292 44.81 -37.10 -48.71
CA LYS A 292 44.12 -35.95 -48.12
C LYS A 292 44.56 -34.58 -48.69
N GLN A 293 45.45 -34.56 -49.69
CA GLN A 293 46.00 -33.33 -50.29
C GLN A 293 45.44 -32.96 -51.67
N GLN A 294 44.42 -33.66 -52.20
CA GLN A 294 43.97 -33.45 -53.59
C GLN A 294 42.53 -32.98 -53.80
N HIS A 295 41.80 -32.50 -52.79
CA HIS A 295 40.42 -32.03 -53.04
C HIS A 295 39.98 -30.84 -52.18
N THR A 296 40.49 -29.64 -52.45
CA THR A 296 39.79 -28.37 -52.14
C THR A 296 40.28 -27.23 -53.05
N SER A 297 39.55 -26.94 -54.12
CA SER A 297 39.46 -25.61 -54.74
C SER A 297 37.97 -25.31 -54.93
N ASP A 298 37.39 -24.52 -54.02
CA ASP A 298 36.65 -23.31 -54.39
C ASP A 298 35.94 -22.65 -53.19
N LEU A 299 36.18 -21.34 -53.13
CA LEU A 299 35.40 -20.23 -52.58
C LEU A 299 35.10 -20.16 -51.07
N ASN A 300 35.63 -19.06 -50.54
CA ASN A 300 35.72 -18.62 -49.17
C ASN A 300 34.66 -17.54 -48.92
N ILE A 301 33.66 -17.82 -48.08
CA ILE A 301 32.81 -16.79 -47.45
C ILE A 301 32.61 -17.20 -45.99
N GLU A 302 33.50 -16.73 -45.12
CA GLU A 302 33.21 -16.37 -43.72
C GLU A 302 34.47 -15.78 -43.08
N ALA A 303 34.77 -14.53 -43.45
CA ALA A 303 35.47 -13.64 -42.55
C ALA A 303 34.44 -13.03 -41.58
N ILE A 304 34.90 -12.70 -40.36
CA ILE A 304 34.19 -12.04 -39.26
C ILE A 304 33.56 -13.02 -38.26
N PHE A 305 34.38 -13.49 -37.31
CA PHE A 305 34.23 -13.27 -35.85
C PHE A 305 35.23 -14.14 -35.06
N PRO A 306 36.02 -13.59 -34.12
CA PRO A 306 36.96 -14.38 -33.33
C PRO A 306 36.23 -15.19 -32.25
N ARG A 307 36.33 -16.53 -32.30
CA ARG A 307 35.87 -17.42 -31.22
C ARG A 307 36.81 -17.31 -30.00
N LYS A 308 36.43 -16.52 -28.99
CA LYS A 308 37.05 -16.55 -27.65
C LYS A 308 36.66 -17.84 -26.92
N LYS A 309 37.66 -18.65 -26.54
CA LYS A 309 37.52 -19.79 -25.61
C LYS A 309 37.01 -19.29 -24.25
N LYS A 310 35.80 -19.70 -23.83
CA LYS A 310 35.29 -19.46 -22.47
C LYS A 310 35.87 -20.50 -21.51
N LYS A 311 36.66 -20.02 -20.53
CA LYS A 311 37.01 -20.79 -19.32
C LYS A 311 35.72 -21.08 -18.53
N LYS A 312 35.49 -22.35 -18.15
CA LYS A 312 34.47 -22.74 -17.17
C LYS A 312 34.89 -22.23 -15.79
N THR A 313 34.19 -21.24 -15.25
CA THR A 313 34.19 -20.95 -13.82
C THR A 313 32.73 -20.94 -13.35
N SER A 314 32.49 -21.53 -12.17
CA SER A 314 31.16 -21.80 -11.61
C SER A 314 30.27 -20.55 -11.56
N GLY A 315 29.16 -20.54 -12.31
CA GLY A 315 28.25 -19.39 -12.44
C GLY A 315 27.70 -18.86 -11.10
N ILE A 316 27.57 -19.71 -10.09
CA ILE A 316 27.07 -19.33 -8.75
C ILE A 316 27.98 -18.31 -8.06
N LYS A 317 29.31 -18.45 -8.18
CA LYS A 317 30.25 -17.49 -7.56
C LYS A 317 30.23 -16.12 -8.24
N TYR A 318 29.88 -16.07 -9.53
CA TYR A 318 29.79 -14.83 -10.29
C TYR A 318 28.50 -14.08 -9.97
N GLU A 319 27.37 -14.80 -9.94
CA GLU A 319 26.07 -14.27 -9.53
C GLU A 319 26.09 -13.72 -8.09
N PHE A 320 26.71 -14.46 -7.16
CA PHE A 320 26.80 -14.03 -5.76
C PHE A 320 27.72 -12.83 -5.58
N ARG A 321 28.84 -12.76 -6.32
CA ARG A 321 29.72 -11.58 -6.31
C ARG A 321 29.06 -10.36 -6.95
N TYR A 322 28.27 -10.54 -8.01
CA TYR A 322 27.53 -9.44 -8.63
C TYR A 322 26.43 -8.91 -7.70
N PHE A 323 25.70 -9.81 -7.05
CA PHE A 323 24.71 -9.46 -6.01
C PHE A 323 25.34 -8.65 -4.86
N LEU A 324 26.45 -9.13 -4.28
CA LEU A 324 27.16 -8.41 -3.22
C LEU A 324 27.81 -7.11 -3.70
N SER A 325 28.14 -6.98 -4.99
CA SER A 325 28.67 -5.73 -5.55
C SER A 325 27.61 -4.63 -5.70
N MET A 326 26.32 -4.97 -5.63
CA MET A 326 25.20 -4.03 -5.75
C MET A 326 24.94 -3.22 -4.46
N PHE A 327 25.54 -3.64 -3.34
CA PHE A 327 25.37 -3.03 -2.02
C PHE A 327 26.57 -2.16 -1.64
N SER A 328 26.32 -1.00 -1.04
CA SER A 328 27.38 -0.11 -0.53
C SER A 328 28.14 -0.77 0.63
N ASN A 329 29.29 -0.22 1.03
CA ASN A 329 30.07 -0.80 2.12
C ASN A 329 29.32 -0.75 3.47
N THR A 330 28.46 0.24 3.68
CA THR A 330 27.57 0.31 4.84
C THR A 330 26.48 -0.76 4.79
N ASP A 331 25.90 -1.02 3.62
CA ASP A 331 24.86 -2.05 3.44
C ASP A 331 25.42 -3.46 3.66
N LYS A 332 26.67 -3.72 3.23
CA LYS A 332 27.36 -4.99 3.49
C LYS A 332 27.56 -5.24 4.97
N ALA A 333 27.86 -4.19 5.75
CA ALA A 333 28.00 -4.31 7.20
C ALA A 333 26.66 -4.64 7.88
N ILE A 334 25.57 -4.02 7.45
CA ILE A 334 24.21 -4.29 7.96
C ILE A 334 23.76 -5.72 7.61
N ILE A 335 24.03 -6.19 6.39
CA ILE A 335 23.68 -7.56 5.98
C ILE A 335 24.48 -8.59 6.80
N LEU A 336 25.76 -8.30 7.09
CA LEU A 336 26.60 -9.17 7.91
C LEU A 336 26.10 -9.24 9.37
N THR A 337 25.73 -8.10 9.97
CA THR A 337 25.21 -8.07 11.34
C THR A 337 23.87 -8.79 11.46
N LEU A 338 22.97 -8.65 10.46
CA LEU A 338 21.71 -9.38 10.41
C LEU A 338 21.90 -10.89 10.25
N LEU A 339 22.89 -11.33 9.46
CA LEU A 339 23.22 -12.76 9.33
C LEU A 339 23.74 -13.36 10.63
N ILE A 340 24.56 -12.61 11.38
CA ILE A 340 25.05 -13.03 12.68
C ILE A 340 23.88 -13.13 13.68
N LEU A 341 23.01 -12.12 13.73
CA LEU A 341 21.82 -12.12 14.58
C LEU A 341 20.86 -13.26 14.26
N PHE A 342 20.66 -13.56 12.97
CA PHE A 342 19.84 -14.69 12.55
C PHE A 342 20.47 -16.03 12.98
N GLY A 343 21.79 -16.15 12.83
CA GLY A 343 22.54 -17.32 13.31
C GLY A 343 22.38 -17.54 14.81
N THR A 344 22.48 -16.48 15.63
CA THR A 344 22.31 -16.60 17.08
C THR A 344 20.90 -17.02 17.47
N ILE A 345 19.86 -16.46 16.82
CA ILE A 345 18.46 -16.86 17.03
C ILE A 345 18.25 -18.34 16.69
N VAL A 346 18.76 -18.79 15.55
CA VAL A 346 18.65 -20.21 15.15
C VAL A 346 19.36 -21.10 16.15
N THR A 347 20.55 -20.73 16.63
CA THR A 347 21.25 -21.53 17.65
C THR A 347 20.48 -21.60 18.97
N LEU A 348 19.88 -20.50 19.42
CA LEU A 348 19.04 -20.49 20.62
C LEU A 348 17.78 -21.36 20.46
N MET A 349 17.17 -21.32 19.27
CA MET A 349 16.01 -22.14 18.94
C MET A 349 16.37 -23.64 18.90
N VAL A 350 17.53 -24.01 18.35
CA VAL A 350 18.02 -25.40 18.39
C VAL A 350 18.30 -25.87 19.82
N ILE A 351 18.87 -25.01 20.66
CA ILE A 351 19.10 -25.31 22.09
C ILE A 351 17.76 -25.52 22.81
N GLN A 352 16.77 -24.66 22.59
CA GLN A 352 15.41 -24.81 23.15
C GLN A 352 14.69 -26.08 22.67
N LEU A 353 14.91 -26.49 21.42
CA LEU A 353 14.34 -27.73 20.88
C LEU A 353 15.05 -28.97 21.43
N SER A 354 16.35 -28.88 21.71
CA SER A 354 17.13 -29.99 22.28
C SER A 354 16.90 -30.18 23.78
N SER A 355 16.41 -29.16 24.50
CA SER A 355 16.17 -29.21 25.94
C SER A 355 14.74 -29.63 26.32
N ARG A 356 13.88 -30.00 25.35
CA ARG A 356 12.59 -30.61 25.64
C ARG A 356 12.77 -32.11 25.81
N GLU A 357 12.42 -32.64 26.98
CA GLU A 357 12.35 -34.08 27.20
C GLU A 357 11.39 -34.70 26.18
N LYS A 358 11.83 -35.78 25.54
CA LYS A 358 11.04 -36.52 24.57
C LYS A 358 9.94 -37.26 25.33
N GLU A 359 8.69 -36.78 25.23
CA GLU A 359 7.55 -37.60 25.62
C GLU A 359 7.48 -38.82 24.70
N ILE A 360 7.73 -39.99 25.28
CA ILE A 360 7.58 -41.28 24.60
C ILE A 360 6.09 -41.60 24.62
N MET A 361 5.44 -41.49 23.46
CA MET A 361 4.09 -42.03 23.25
C MET A 361 4.22 -43.56 23.17
N ILE A 362 3.79 -44.25 24.24
CA ILE A 362 3.59 -45.71 24.21
C ILE A 362 2.19 -45.94 23.62
N GLU A 363 2.15 -46.50 22.42
CA GLU A 363 0.92 -46.91 21.75
C GLU A 363 0.43 -48.23 22.38
N MET A 364 -0.51 -48.14 23.32
CA MET A 364 -1.19 -49.31 23.87
C MET A 364 -2.35 -49.68 22.94
N ALA A 365 -2.22 -50.79 22.23
CA ALA A 365 -3.33 -51.39 21.48
C ALA A 365 -4.34 -51.98 22.46
N LEU A 366 -5.50 -51.33 22.59
CA LEU A 366 -6.64 -51.84 23.38
C LEU A 366 -7.35 -52.97 22.60
N THR A 367 -7.53 -54.10 23.25
CA THR A 367 -8.37 -55.23 22.82
C THR A 367 -9.87 -54.94 23.08
N PRO A 368 -10.81 -55.62 22.39
CA PRO A 368 -12.23 -55.20 22.30
C PRO A 368 -13.08 -55.26 23.57
N ASP A 369 -12.49 -55.48 24.76
CA ASP A 369 -13.22 -55.74 26.00
C ASP A 369 -13.32 -54.52 26.96
N ASP A 370 -12.78 -53.36 26.59
CA ASP A 370 -12.71 -52.16 27.45
C ASP A 370 -13.64 -50.99 27.04
N LEU A 371 -14.80 -51.25 26.41
CA LEU A 371 -15.79 -50.19 26.13
C LEU A 371 -16.77 -50.01 27.31
N PRO A 372 -16.79 -48.86 28.01
CA PRO A 372 -17.84 -48.57 28.98
C PRO A 372 -19.12 -48.09 28.30
N TYR A 373 -20.22 -48.63 28.81
CA TYR A 373 -21.64 -48.50 28.49
C TYR A 373 -22.17 -47.04 28.34
N GLU A 374 -23.01 -46.82 27.33
CA GLU A 374 -23.72 -45.57 27.05
C GLU A 374 -25.04 -45.49 27.86
N PRO A 375 -25.30 -44.45 28.68
CA PRO A 375 -26.57 -44.31 29.37
C PRO A 375 -27.63 -43.60 28.50
N PRO A 376 -28.94 -43.87 28.72
CA PRO A 376 -30.01 -43.51 27.79
C PRO A 376 -30.53 -42.08 27.97
N LYS A 377 -31.09 -41.53 26.88
CA LYS A 377 -31.77 -40.23 26.79
C LYS A 377 -33.10 -40.25 27.55
N LEU A 378 -33.45 -39.13 28.20
CA LEU A 378 -34.75 -38.91 28.85
C LEU A 378 -35.45 -37.65 28.29
N GLU A 379 -36.73 -37.84 28.01
CA GLU A 379 -37.72 -36.89 27.47
C GLU A 379 -38.38 -36.01 28.56
N GLU A 380 -39.27 -35.13 28.08
CA GLU A 380 -39.88 -33.90 28.64
C GLU A 380 -40.98 -34.02 29.74
N GLN A 381 -41.19 -32.88 30.43
CA GLN A 381 -42.38 -32.36 31.16
C GLN A 381 -42.74 -33.01 32.54
N THR A 382 -43.18 -32.33 33.61
CA THR A 382 -44.08 -31.16 33.80
C THR A 382 -44.03 -30.64 35.26
N GLU A 383 -44.65 -29.48 35.52
CA GLU A 383 -45.09 -28.86 36.80
C GLU A 383 -44.24 -27.74 37.46
N ALA A 384 -44.88 -26.56 37.55
CA ALA A 384 -44.47 -25.35 38.27
C ALA A 384 -44.95 -25.38 39.73
N PRO A 385 -44.42 -24.51 40.62
CA PRO A 385 -45.18 -23.30 40.92
C PRO A 385 -44.36 -22.00 41.08
N ASP A 386 -45.12 -20.90 40.94
CA ASP A 386 -44.82 -19.47 40.98
C ASP A 386 -44.11 -18.95 42.24
N LEU A 387 -43.19 -18.00 42.05
CA LEU A 387 -42.88 -16.94 43.02
C LEU A 387 -42.23 -15.74 42.31
N SER A 388 -43.06 -15.04 41.52
CA SER A 388 -42.85 -13.64 41.21
C SER A 388 -43.25 -12.78 42.41
N GLN A 389 -42.29 -12.41 43.27
CA GLN A 389 -42.30 -11.22 44.14
C GLN A 389 -41.15 -11.29 45.15
N ALA A 390 -39.92 -10.96 44.73
CA ALA A 390 -38.92 -10.38 45.62
C ALA A 390 -37.76 -9.77 44.82
N MET A 391 -37.76 -8.44 44.81
CA MET A 391 -36.56 -7.60 44.88
C MET A 391 -35.72 -7.42 43.63
N ASN A 392 -36.17 -6.46 42.82
CA ASN A 392 -35.35 -5.32 42.41
C ASN A 392 -34.36 -4.92 43.52
N ALA A 393 -33.09 -5.29 43.38
CA ALA A 393 -31.99 -4.69 44.14
C ALA A 393 -30.68 -4.78 43.36
N LYS A 394 -30.29 -3.63 42.79
CA LYS A 394 -28.93 -3.18 42.47
C LYS A 394 -27.80 -4.16 42.84
N LEU A 395 -27.25 -4.87 41.85
CA LEU A 395 -25.90 -5.42 41.97
C LEU A 395 -24.91 -4.32 41.56
N THR A 396 -24.67 -3.40 42.50
CA THR A 396 -23.57 -2.43 42.42
C THR A 396 -22.23 -3.12 42.63
N THR A 397 -21.25 -2.62 41.90
CA THR A 397 -19.80 -2.87 41.89
C THR A 397 -19.19 -2.94 43.30
N ASN A 398 -19.34 -4.06 44.02
CA ASN A 398 -18.70 -4.23 45.34
C ASN A 398 -18.26 -5.66 45.67
N ALA A 399 -18.23 -6.57 44.69
CA ALA A 399 -17.72 -7.94 44.88
C ALA A 399 -16.23 -8.13 44.52
N TYR A 400 -15.52 -7.07 44.09
CA TYR A 400 -14.13 -7.17 43.62
C TYR A 400 -13.07 -6.63 44.60
N ASN A 401 -13.47 -6.09 45.76
CA ASN A 401 -12.55 -5.45 46.72
C ASN A 401 -12.42 -6.20 48.06
N GLN A 402 -12.60 -7.52 48.09
CA GLN A 402 -12.31 -8.33 49.28
C GLN A 402 -11.29 -9.43 48.97
N ALA A 403 -10.06 -9.01 48.70
CA ALA A 403 -8.86 -9.82 48.85
C ALA A 403 -7.61 -8.91 48.83
N ASP A 404 -7.33 -8.22 49.95
CA ASP A 404 -6.02 -8.23 50.61
C ASP A 404 -6.08 -7.34 51.86
N ALA A 405 -5.66 -7.86 53.01
CA ALA A 405 -5.80 -7.23 54.32
C ALA A 405 -4.47 -6.67 54.87
N ASP A 406 -3.40 -6.58 54.07
CA ASP A 406 -2.04 -6.30 54.58
C ASP A 406 -1.27 -5.16 53.89
N LEU A 407 -1.92 -4.06 53.51
CA LEU A 407 -1.21 -2.82 53.12
C LEU A 407 -1.86 -1.58 53.74
N ARG A 408 -1.49 -1.27 54.99
CA ARG A 408 -1.74 0.05 55.58
C ARG A 408 -0.75 1.07 55.02
N HIS A 409 -1.18 1.85 54.04
CA HIS A 409 -0.55 3.14 53.74
C HIS A 409 -1.37 4.27 54.37
N THR A 410 -0.76 4.92 55.36
CA THR A 410 -1.27 6.12 56.00
C THR A 410 -0.98 7.32 55.11
N GLU A 411 -1.77 7.57 54.06
CA GLU A 411 -2.02 8.91 53.50
C GLU A 411 -3.38 8.90 52.77
N ASN A 412 -4.18 9.94 52.99
CA ASN A 412 -5.48 10.09 52.33
C ASN A 412 -5.28 10.36 50.83
N PHE A 413 -5.41 9.33 50.01
CA PHE A 413 -5.44 9.48 48.56
C PHE A 413 -6.78 10.09 48.14
N LYS A 414 -6.72 11.25 47.48
CA LYS A 414 -7.88 11.86 46.81
C LYS A 414 -8.38 10.91 45.72
N THR A 415 -9.69 10.72 45.66
CA THR A 415 -10.34 9.93 44.62
C THR A 415 -10.16 10.58 43.24
N LEU A 416 -10.27 9.79 42.17
CA LEU A 416 -10.11 10.31 40.80
C LEU A 416 -11.09 11.46 40.49
N ASP A 417 -12.31 11.38 41.03
CA ASP A 417 -13.31 12.42 40.90
C ASP A 417 -12.93 13.70 41.66
N GLU A 418 -12.29 13.58 42.83
CA GLU A 418 -11.74 14.74 43.56
C GLU A 418 -10.57 15.39 42.81
N ILE A 419 -9.71 14.59 42.18
CA ILE A 419 -8.60 15.10 41.35
C ILE A 419 -9.13 15.78 40.10
N MET A 420 -10.15 15.22 39.45
CA MET A 420 -10.80 15.82 38.28
C MET A 420 -11.52 17.13 38.65
N ALA A 421 -12.19 17.17 39.80
CA ALA A 421 -12.89 18.36 40.28
C ALA A 421 -11.91 19.48 40.67
N GLU A 422 -10.78 19.15 41.31
CA GLU A 422 -9.74 20.12 41.67
C GLU A 422 -9.00 20.67 40.44
N ARG A 423 -8.83 19.84 39.40
CA ARG A 423 -8.22 20.28 38.13
C ARG A 423 -9.17 21.15 37.32
N ALA A 424 -10.46 20.81 37.29
CA ALA A 424 -11.48 21.61 36.63
C ALA A 424 -11.68 22.97 37.30
N SER A 425 -11.59 23.04 38.63
CA SER A 425 -11.66 24.31 39.36
C SER A 425 -10.41 25.17 39.14
N GLN A 426 -9.22 24.57 39.12
CA GLN A 426 -7.97 25.28 38.78
C GLN A 426 -7.96 25.80 37.34
N GLU A 427 -8.47 25.03 36.38
CA GLU A 427 -8.60 25.46 34.97
C GLU A 427 -9.64 26.57 34.79
N MET A 428 -10.74 26.54 35.55
CA MET A 428 -11.72 27.63 35.56
C MET A 428 -11.15 28.89 36.20
N GLU A 429 -10.37 28.79 37.28
CA GLU A 429 -9.74 29.94 37.93
C GLU A 429 -8.63 30.54 37.02
N SER A 430 -7.83 29.71 36.34
CA SER A 430 -6.84 30.20 35.37
C SER A 430 -7.48 30.85 34.14
N ALA A 431 -8.58 30.28 33.63
CA ALA A 431 -9.34 30.88 32.52
C ALA A 431 -9.98 32.21 32.93
N LYS A 432 -10.35 32.37 34.21
CA LYS A 432 -10.90 33.61 34.76
C LYS A 432 -9.82 34.68 34.93
N GLU A 433 -8.60 34.31 35.35
CA GLU A 433 -7.46 35.24 35.40
C GLU A 433 -6.98 35.66 33.98
N GLU A 434 -7.08 34.76 33.00
CA GLU A 434 -6.75 35.03 31.60
C GLU A 434 -7.79 35.94 30.89
N LEU A 435 -9.06 35.89 31.32
CA LEU A 435 -10.12 36.78 30.86
C LEU A 435 -10.06 38.17 31.52
N VAL A 436 -9.58 38.28 32.76
CA VAL A 436 -9.43 39.57 33.47
C VAL A 436 -8.18 40.34 33.02
N SER A 437 -7.14 39.64 32.54
CA SER A 437 -5.92 40.28 32.00
C SER A 437 -6.04 40.78 30.56
N ASN A 438 -6.98 40.26 29.77
CA ASN A 438 -7.15 40.62 28.35
C ASN A 438 -8.13 41.77 28.07
N ASN A 439 -8.69 42.43 29.08
CA ASN A 439 -9.62 43.54 28.87
C ASN A 439 -8.92 44.91 28.65
N LYS A 440 -7.74 44.91 28.02
CA LYS A 440 -7.01 46.13 27.68
C LYS A 440 -6.29 46.04 26.34
N MET A 441 -7.01 45.75 25.25
CA MET A 441 -6.75 46.34 23.93
C MET A 441 -7.85 45.97 22.92
N SER A 442 -8.77 46.90 22.70
CA SER A 442 -9.45 47.07 21.41
C SER A 442 -8.39 47.36 20.33
N SER A 443 -8.53 47.06 19.03
CA SER A 443 -9.70 46.88 18.17
C SER A 443 -9.27 46.30 16.81
N ASN A 444 -10.26 45.80 16.07
CA ASN A 444 -10.33 45.57 14.61
C ASN A 444 -9.81 44.22 14.07
N LEU A 445 -10.75 43.27 13.92
CA LEU A 445 -10.67 42.19 12.93
C LEU A 445 -12.02 42.10 12.19
N VAL A 446 -12.00 42.31 10.88
CA VAL A 446 -13.10 41.97 9.97
C VAL A 446 -12.70 40.69 9.26
N ILE A 447 -13.52 39.65 9.44
CA ILE A 447 -13.43 38.36 8.75
C ILE A 447 -14.12 38.49 7.39
N SER A 448 -13.58 37.86 6.35
CA SER A 448 -14.34 37.54 5.15
C SER A 448 -13.86 36.22 4.57
N ASP A 449 -14.82 35.31 4.49
CA ASP A 449 -14.74 33.96 3.94
C ASP A 449 -14.68 33.92 2.40
N ASP A 450 -14.34 32.71 1.97
CA ASP A 450 -14.71 32.03 0.73
C ASP A 450 -13.85 32.14 -0.54
N ASN A 451 -13.55 30.94 -1.04
CA ASN A 451 -12.66 30.66 -2.16
C ASN A 451 -13.44 29.84 -3.20
N THR A 452 -13.71 30.48 -4.34
CA THR A 452 -14.27 29.87 -5.55
C THR A 452 -13.15 29.35 -6.45
N LEU A 453 -13.22 28.05 -6.78
CA LEU A 453 -12.83 27.34 -8.02
C LEU A 453 -11.55 27.68 -8.84
N GLN A 454 -10.92 26.57 -9.26
CA GLN A 454 -10.24 26.30 -10.55
C GLN A 454 -8.83 26.90 -10.78
N LYS A 455 -7.76 26.10 -10.91
CA LYS A 455 -7.38 25.06 -11.90
C LYS A 455 -6.78 25.65 -13.19
N THR A 456 -5.44 25.70 -13.25
CA THR A 456 -4.52 25.50 -14.42
C THR A 456 -3.10 25.88 -13.95
N THR A 457 -1.96 25.25 -14.24
CA THR A 457 -1.51 24.26 -15.24
C THR A 457 -0.18 23.68 -14.69
N LYS A 458 0.06 22.37 -14.77
CA LYS A 458 1.30 21.73 -14.26
C LYS A 458 2.25 21.38 -15.40
N ILE A 459 3.42 22.04 -15.39
CA ILE A 459 4.65 21.58 -16.04
C ILE A 459 5.25 20.48 -15.13
N SER A 460 5.73 19.40 -15.77
CA SER A 460 6.37 18.26 -15.13
C SER A 460 7.87 18.47 -14.97
N SER A 461 8.40 18.19 -13.79
CA SER A 461 9.67 17.47 -13.62
C SER A 461 9.89 17.10 -12.15
N ASP A 462 10.39 15.88 -11.94
CA ASP A 462 11.02 15.46 -10.70
C ASP A 462 12.12 16.45 -10.33
N ASN A 463 11.94 17.14 -9.22
CA ASN A 463 13.00 17.86 -8.54
C ASN A 463 12.60 17.95 -7.07
N LYS A 464 13.56 17.82 -6.16
CA LYS A 464 13.36 17.98 -4.71
C LYS A 464 12.85 19.41 -4.42
N VAL A 465 11.53 19.61 -4.52
CA VAL A 465 10.92 20.91 -4.27
C VAL A 465 11.19 21.31 -2.81
N ASN A 466 11.80 22.47 -2.61
CA ASN A 466 11.92 23.08 -1.31
C ASN A 466 10.59 23.80 -1.00
N LYS A 467 9.92 23.44 0.10
CA LYS A 467 8.55 23.92 0.43
C LYS A 467 8.53 25.11 1.39
N ASN A 468 9.70 25.55 1.87
CA ASN A 468 9.82 26.57 2.91
C ASN A 468 10.06 27.95 2.28
N THR A 469 9.04 28.51 1.63
CA THR A 469 9.05 29.91 1.19
C THR A 469 7.98 30.71 1.90
N LEU A 470 8.40 31.80 2.53
CA LEU A 470 7.51 32.81 3.09
C LEU A 470 7.29 33.90 2.04
N VAL A 471 6.03 34.26 1.82
CA VAL A 471 5.65 35.31 0.85
C VAL A 471 4.99 36.46 1.59
N LYS A 472 5.50 37.66 1.37
CA LYS A 472 4.93 38.91 1.90
C LYS A 472 4.68 39.87 0.74
N TYR A 473 3.77 40.80 0.90
CA TYR A 473 3.58 41.86 -0.09
C TYR A 473 3.23 43.18 0.58
N ALA A 474 3.53 44.27 -0.11
CA ALA A 474 3.16 45.62 0.27
C ALA A 474 2.44 46.28 -0.91
N LEU A 475 1.10 46.34 -0.82
CA LEU A 475 0.25 47.01 -1.80
C LEU A 475 -0.95 47.64 -1.07
N SER A 476 -0.89 48.96 -0.86
CA SER A 476 -1.84 49.67 0.00
C SER A 476 -3.29 49.58 -0.51
N GLY A 477 -4.21 49.16 0.36
CA GLY A 477 -5.64 49.10 0.08
C GLY A 477 -6.07 47.97 -0.86
N ARG A 478 -5.19 46.99 -1.13
CA ARG A 478 -5.51 45.80 -1.92
C ARG A 478 -5.11 44.53 -1.16
N THR A 479 -6.01 43.56 -1.13
CA THR A 479 -5.75 42.21 -0.63
C THR A 479 -5.52 41.28 -1.81
N GLY A 480 -4.52 40.41 -1.71
CA GLY A 480 -4.15 39.52 -2.81
C GLY A 480 -3.82 38.11 -2.38
N ASN A 481 -4.17 37.15 -3.24
CA ASN A 481 -3.76 35.76 -3.13
C ASN A 481 -2.50 35.57 -3.99
N ILE A 482 -1.36 35.40 -3.33
CA ILE A 482 -0.07 35.23 -4.00
C ILE A 482 0.29 33.75 -3.96
N PRO A 483 0.46 33.10 -5.12
CA PRO A 483 0.81 31.69 -5.15
C PRO A 483 2.19 31.46 -4.52
N ASN A 484 2.29 30.47 -3.65
CA ASN A 484 3.58 30.08 -3.07
C ASN A 484 4.47 29.44 -4.16
N PRO A 485 5.69 29.97 -4.42
CA PRO A 485 6.56 29.41 -5.45
C PRO A 485 7.00 27.99 -5.10
N VAL A 486 6.93 27.12 -6.11
CA VAL A 486 7.47 25.76 -6.06
C VAL A 486 8.76 25.80 -6.86
N PHE A 487 9.90 25.69 -6.18
CA PHE A 487 11.20 25.83 -6.80
C PHE A 487 12.13 24.68 -6.41
N THR A 488 13.17 24.52 -7.23
CA THR A 488 14.08 23.37 -7.21
C THR A 488 15.51 23.81 -6.94
N CYS A 489 15.73 25.11 -6.75
CA CYS A 489 17.02 25.70 -6.44
C CYS A 489 17.39 25.37 -4.99
N GLU A 490 18.63 24.95 -4.73
CA GLU A 490 19.10 24.58 -3.38
C GLU A 490 19.60 25.77 -2.54
N LYS A 491 19.43 27.01 -3.05
CA LYS A 491 19.91 28.22 -2.38
C LYS A 491 18.82 28.89 -1.54
N GLU A 492 19.26 29.64 -0.54
CA GLU A 492 18.43 30.51 0.30
C GLU A 492 18.64 31.99 -0.04
N GLY A 493 17.71 32.84 0.38
CA GLY A 493 17.79 34.27 0.14
C GLY A 493 16.43 34.94 0.01
N GLN A 494 16.43 36.26 -0.13
CA GLN A 494 15.25 37.09 -0.30
C GLN A 494 15.23 37.69 -1.70
N VAL A 495 14.11 37.59 -2.39
CA VAL A 495 13.88 38.23 -3.69
C VAL A 495 12.69 39.17 -3.57
N VAL A 496 12.88 40.44 -3.89
CA VAL A 496 11.84 41.47 -3.87
C VAL A 496 11.49 41.84 -5.31
N ILE A 497 10.23 41.69 -5.66
CA ILE A 497 9.69 41.99 -6.98
C ILE A 497 8.76 43.20 -6.87
N ILE A 498 9.06 44.25 -7.64
CA ILE A 498 8.16 45.38 -7.86
C ILE A 498 7.08 44.94 -8.85
N ILE A 499 5.82 45.10 -8.46
CA ILE A 499 4.65 44.75 -9.26
C ILE A 499 3.83 46.01 -9.59
N THR A 500 3.24 46.05 -10.78
CA THR A 500 2.20 47.02 -11.14
C THR A 500 0.91 46.27 -11.38
N VAL A 501 -0.17 46.71 -10.74
CA VAL A 501 -1.49 46.05 -10.72
C VAL A 501 -2.53 46.96 -11.36
N ASP A 502 -3.36 46.41 -12.24
CA ASP A 502 -4.45 47.14 -12.90
C ASP A 502 -5.70 47.31 -12.00
N GLU A 503 -6.69 48.06 -12.47
CA GLU A 503 -7.97 48.27 -11.78
C GLU A 503 -8.68 46.96 -11.43
N ALA A 504 -8.56 45.94 -12.29
CA ALA A 504 -9.14 44.60 -12.10
C ALA A 504 -8.34 43.71 -11.13
N GLY A 505 -7.20 44.17 -10.60
CA GLY A 505 -6.39 43.41 -9.66
C GLY A 505 -5.41 42.42 -10.29
N ARG A 506 -5.13 42.55 -11.60
CA ARG A 506 -4.15 41.73 -12.32
C ARG A 506 -2.79 42.42 -12.31
N VAL A 507 -1.74 41.66 -12.00
CA VAL A 507 -0.36 42.14 -12.19
C VAL A 507 -0.09 42.25 -13.69
N ILE A 508 0.19 43.47 -14.16
CA ILE A 508 0.48 43.78 -15.57
C ILE A 508 1.98 43.92 -15.84
N ARG A 509 2.77 44.25 -14.82
CA ARG A 509 4.23 44.38 -14.92
C ARG A 509 4.91 43.86 -13.66
N THR A 510 6.06 43.22 -13.83
CA THR A 510 6.92 42.73 -12.75
C THR A 510 8.36 43.09 -13.03
N THR A 511 9.09 43.57 -12.03
CA THR A 511 10.50 43.98 -12.17
C THR A 511 11.25 43.60 -10.91
N LEU A 512 12.48 43.10 -11.04
CA LEU A 512 13.32 42.77 -9.89
C LEU A 512 13.80 44.06 -9.20
N ASP A 513 13.59 44.15 -7.89
CA ASP A 513 14.24 45.14 -7.05
C ASP A 513 15.61 44.60 -6.62
N LYS A 514 16.65 44.99 -7.36
CA LYS A 514 18.02 44.56 -7.09
C LYS A 514 18.58 45.10 -5.77
N MET A 515 18.05 46.23 -5.27
CA MET A 515 18.56 46.86 -4.04
C MET A 515 18.04 46.15 -2.80
N ASN A 516 16.79 45.66 -2.84
CA ASN A 516 16.13 45.01 -1.71
C ASN A 516 16.15 43.47 -1.76
N SER A 517 16.69 42.89 -2.84
CA SER A 517 16.93 41.44 -2.96
C SER A 517 18.30 41.09 -2.40
N THR A 518 18.37 40.04 -1.58
CA THR A 518 19.62 39.59 -0.93
C THR A 518 20.35 38.49 -1.72
N THR A 519 19.75 38.00 -2.81
CA THR A 519 20.32 36.96 -3.66
C THR A 519 20.40 37.40 -5.11
N ASN A 520 21.48 36.99 -5.79
CA ASN A 520 21.69 37.15 -7.22
C ASN A 520 21.53 35.81 -7.97
N ASP A 521 20.86 34.84 -7.36
CA ASP A 521 20.63 33.54 -7.98
C ASP A 521 19.51 33.62 -9.03
N ASP A 522 19.88 33.38 -10.29
CA ASP A 522 18.96 33.47 -11.44
C ASP A 522 17.75 32.55 -11.28
N CYS A 523 17.93 31.35 -10.71
CA CYS A 523 16.85 30.39 -10.50
C CYS A 523 15.80 30.91 -9.50
N LEU A 524 16.23 31.54 -8.39
CA LEU A 524 15.31 32.16 -7.43
C LEU A 524 14.62 33.41 -8.01
N ILE A 525 15.36 34.22 -8.77
CA ILE A 525 14.86 35.47 -9.37
C ILE A 525 13.81 35.17 -10.43
N GLU A 526 14.09 34.27 -11.38
CA GLU A 526 13.16 33.92 -12.47
C GLU A 526 11.87 33.32 -11.92
N ASN A 527 11.96 32.43 -10.93
CA ASN A 527 10.77 31.87 -10.28
C ASN A 527 9.98 32.96 -9.55
N SER A 528 10.63 33.87 -8.84
CA SER A 528 9.95 34.96 -8.13
C SER A 528 9.20 35.88 -9.09
N LEU A 529 9.81 36.23 -10.23
CA LEU A 529 9.17 37.02 -11.30
C LEU A 529 7.96 36.29 -11.89
N LEU A 530 8.10 34.99 -12.19
CA LEU A 530 7.03 34.19 -12.75
C LEU A 530 5.81 34.12 -11.81
N TYR A 531 6.03 33.85 -10.53
CA TYR A 531 4.95 33.74 -9.56
C TYR A 531 4.33 35.11 -9.21
N ALA A 532 5.14 36.18 -9.19
CA ALA A 532 4.63 37.54 -9.03
C ALA A 532 3.71 37.95 -10.20
N SER A 533 4.02 37.57 -11.44
CA SER A 533 3.17 37.87 -12.60
C SER A 533 1.81 37.16 -12.57
N ARG A 534 1.73 36.04 -11.83
CA ARG A 534 0.52 35.24 -11.64
C ARG A 534 -0.30 35.65 -10.42
N ALA A 535 0.22 36.55 -9.59
CA ALA A 535 -0.52 37.04 -8.43
C ALA A 535 -1.79 37.79 -8.85
N ARG A 536 -2.82 37.70 -8.00
CA ARG A 536 -4.11 38.36 -8.18
C ARG A 536 -4.49 39.10 -6.91
N PHE A 537 -4.97 40.31 -7.08
CA PHE A 537 -5.46 41.20 -6.04
C PHE A 537 -6.94 41.49 -6.27
N ASN A 538 -7.63 42.01 -5.26
CA ASN A 538 -8.98 42.54 -5.43
C ASN A 538 -8.98 43.75 -6.37
N ALA A 539 -10.11 43.93 -7.06
CA ALA A 539 -10.35 45.08 -7.91
C ALA A 539 -10.60 46.34 -7.06
N VAL A 540 -10.08 47.49 -7.49
CA VAL A 540 -10.28 48.78 -6.81
C VAL A 540 -10.59 49.83 -7.86
N THR A 541 -11.87 50.21 -7.93
CA THR A 541 -12.39 51.18 -8.89
C THR A 541 -11.68 52.53 -8.75
N GLY A 542 -11.28 53.12 -9.87
CA GLY A 542 -10.64 54.45 -9.92
C GLY A 542 -9.12 54.46 -9.81
N LYS A 543 -8.46 53.32 -9.60
CA LYS A 543 -6.98 53.18 -9.67
C LYS A 543 -6.58 52.38 -10.91
N LYS A 544 -6.30 53.08 -12.02
CA LYS A 544 -5.91 52.47 -13.30
C LYS A 544 -4.67 51.60 -13.20
N GLU A 545 -3.64 52.08 -12.49
CA GLU A 545 -2.42 51.32 -12.19
C GLU A 545 -1.96 51.63 -10.77
N GLN A 546 -1.49 50.61 -10.05
CA GLN A 546 -0.93 50.76 -8.71
C GLN A 546 0.33 49.92 -8.56
N THR A 547 1.40 50.53 -8.10
CA THR A 547 2.68 49.85 -7.85
C THR A 547 2.79 49.40 -6.39
N GLY A 548 3.37 48.21 -6.19
CA GLY A 548 3.70 47.67 -4.87
C GLY A 548 4.83 46.64 -4.99
N THR A 549 5.06 45.88 -3.92
CA THR A 549 6.11 44.85 -3.90
C THR A 549 5.59 43.50 -3.42
N ILE A 550 6.20 42.43 -3.90
CA ILE A 550 6.09 41.08 -3.36
C ILE A 550 7.49 40.62 -2.97
N THR A 551 7.64 40.16 -1.73
CA THR A 551 8.88 39.65 -1.16
C THR A 551 8.76 38.15 -0.95
N TYR A 552 9.64 37.39 -1.61
CA TYR A 552 9.80 35.95 -1.43
C TYR A 552 11.03 35.68 -0.57
N ILE A 553 10.86 34.95 0.53
CA ILE A 553 11.94 34.58 1.45
C ILE A 553 12.12 33.07 1.38
N PHE A 554 13.21 32.64 0.77
CA PHE A 554 13.60 31.24 0.58
C PHE A 554 14.48 30.79 1.75
N GLN A 555 14.05 29.77 2.48
CA GLN A 555 14.77 29.23 3.64
C GLN A 555 15.48 27.91 3.30
N SER A 556 16.67 27.69 3.87
CA SER A 556 17.34 26.40 3.85
C SER A 556 16.55 25.31 4.60
N LYS A 557 16.68 24.06 4.15
CA LYS A 557 16.14 22.89 4.86
C LYS A 557 16.99 22.62 6.09
N ARG A 558 16.42 22.79 7.29
CA ARG A 558 16.99 22.25 8.53
C ARG A 558 16.84 20.74 8.60
#